data_AF-A0A1Y1UJR6-F1
#
_entry.id   AF-A0A1Y1UJR6-F1
#
_cell.length_a   1.000
_cell.length_b   1.000
_cell.length_c   1.000
_cell.angle_alpha   90.00
_cell.angle_beta   90.00
_cell.angle_gamma   90.00
#
_symmetry.space_group_name_H-M   'P 1'
#
loop_
_entity.id
_entity.type
_entity.pdbx_description
1 polymer ?
#
loop_
_entity_poly.entity_id
_entity_poly.type
_entity_poly.pdbx_seq_one_letter_code
_entity_poly.pdbx_strand_id
1 'polypeptide(L)'
;MMEAAEIVSNEAGPSNAADRSTQHGSKAKRRKLAPPGLPRTQPFLGPDGTFVVGGSTGPTAPLKPLQGVKVRRTDSTRPGYGRQVVFVTRKVSLGALMGRCRGLLVDEEYKCITLHAMSAAIPHALILLHSLLDLLPFSQRALWYEIRTGSTECVDEVEEEMTIGAIEAAPSTLEKRVKSTIQIDLHVGSRPTPPSSDPASKKRTGRNRPGKQARQSLRKGTRSEQDEEALVNSRAIHDQDMSEEEEEEEVEHK
;
A
#
# COMPACT_ATOMS: atom_id res chain seq x y z
N MET A 1 -26.00 53.43 8.80
CA MET A 1 -24.53 53.65 8.84
C MET A 1 -23.91 52.27 8.77
N MET A 2 -23.72 51.77 7.54
CA MET A 2 -22.43 51.72 6.83
C MET A 2 -21.45 50.82 7.63
N GLU A 3 -21.10 49.63 7.16
CA GLU A 3 -20.12 49.45 6.08
C GLU A 3 -20.29 48.05 5.41
N ALA A 4 -20.20 48.03 4.08
CA ALA A 4 -20.25 46.83 3.24
C ALA A 4 -18.82 46.36 2.96
N ALA A 5 -18.55 45.07 3.13
CA ALA A 5 -17.26 44.48 2.79
C ALA A 5 -17.30 43.97 1.33
N GLU A 6 -16.37 44.51 0.54
CA GLU A 6 -16.09 44.20 -0.86
C GLU A 6 -15.77 42.74 -1.12
N ILE A 7 -16.33 42.24 -2.23
CA ILE A 7 -15.99 40.98 -2.87
C ILE A 7 -14.90 41.30 -3.91
N VAL A 8 -13.65 40.95 -3.63
CA VAL A 8 -12.58 41.00 -4.64
C VAL A 8 -12.59 39.70 -5.42
N SER A 9 -12.98 39.82 -6.68
CA SER A 9 -12.85 38.79 -7.71
C SER A 9 -11.45 38.87 -8.28
N ASN A 10 -10.67 37.77 -8.23
CA ASN A 10 -9.43 37.66 -8.99
C ASN A 10 -9.60 36.63 -10.11
N GLU A 11 -9.84 37.23 -11.27
CA GLU A 11 -9.36 36.95 -12.62
C GLU A 11 -8.84 35.54 -12.98
N ALA A 12 -9.49 35.03 -14.02
CA ALA A 12 -9.01 33.96 -14.87
C ALA A 12 -7.81 34.44 -15.73
N GLY A 13 -6.81 33.57 -15.88
CA GLY A 13 -5.67 33.74 -16.78
C GLY A 13 -5.17 32.39 -17.34
N PRO A 14 -4.41 32.39 -18.45
CA PRO A 14 -4.79 31.66 -19.65
C PRO A 14 -4.22 30.23 -19.82
N SER A 15 -4.88 29.55 -20.75
CA SER A 15 -4.55 28.28 -21.39
C SER A 15 -3.11 28.17 -21.91
N ASN A 16 -2.33 27.23 -21.36
CA ASN A 16 -1.15 26.70 -22.03
C ASN A 16 -1.52 25.42 -22.80
N ALA A 17 -1.87 25.62 -24.07
CA ALA A 17 -1.84 24.59 -25.10
C ALA A 17 -0.39 24.47 -25.60
N ALA A 18 0.32 23.44 -25.15
CA ALA A 18 1.61 23.06 -25.70
C ALA A 18 1.65 21.54 -25.90
N ASP A 19 1.16 21.17 -27.08
CA ASP A 19 1.85 20.29 -28.04
C ASP A 19 2.86 19.29 -27.43
N ARG A 20 2.42 18.06 -27.21
CA ARG A 20 3.31 16.89 -27.16
C ARG A 20 2.81 15.84 -28.15
N SER A 21 3.43 15.93 -29.32
CA SER A 21 3.51 14.95 -30.39
C SER A 21 3.27 13.51 -29.93
N THR A 22 2.22 12.93 -30.48
CA THR A 22 1.86 11.52 -30.40
C THR A 22 2.90 10.70 -31.17
N GLN A 23 3.84 10.04 -30.49
CA GLN A 23 4.66 9.00 -31.12
C GLN A 23 3.81 7.73 -31.30
N HIS A 24 3.44 7.48 -32.56
CA HIS A 24 2.86 6.21 -32.99
C HIS A 24 3.87 5.08 -32.85
N GLY A 25 3.86 4.42 -31.69
CA GLY A 25 4.48 3.10 -31.51
C GLY A 25 3.79 2.09 -32.44
N SER A 26 4.58 1.51 -33.34
CA SER A 26 4.16 0.48 -34.28
C SER A 26 3.53 -0.71 -33.55
N LYS A 27 2.30 -1.05 -33.93
CA LYS A 27 1.58 -2.23 -33.42
C LYS A 27 2.29 -3.49 -33.89
N ALA A 28 3.21 -4.01 -33.09
CA ALA A 28 3.75 -5.35 -33.26
C ALA A 28 2.58 -6.37 -33.15
N LYS A 29 2.16 -6.91 -34.29
CA LYS A 29 1.22 -8.04 -34.39
C LYS A 29 1.85 -9.23 -33.65
N ARG A 30 1.54 -9.38 -32.36
CA ARG A 30 1.84 -10.61 -31.60
C ARG A 30 1.04 -11.74 -32.25
N ARG A 31 1.72 -12.53 -33.07
CA ARG A 31 1.20 -13.79 -33.59
C ARG A 31 0.84 -14.65 -32.38
N LYS A 32 -0.46 -14.88 -32.16
CA LYS A 32 -0.95 -15.85 -31.19
C LYS A 32 -0.41 -17.21 -31.61
N LEU A 33 0.61 -17.70 -30.92
CA LEU A 33 1.01 -19.10 -31.02
C LEU A 33 -0.17 -19.93 -30.50
N ALA A 34 -0.66 -20.86 -31.33
CA ALA A 34 -1.67 -21.81 -30.90
C ALA A 34 -1.12 -22.61 -29.72
N PRO A 35 -1.94 -22.88 -28.68
CA PRO A 35 -1.51 -23.72 -27.57
C PRO A 35 -1.10 -25.10 -28.11
N PRO A 36 -0.04 -25.72 -27.55
CA PRO A 36 0.37 -27.06 -27.96
C PRO A 36 -0.82 -28.01 -27.82
N GLY A 37 -1.20 -28.66 -28.92
CA GLY A 37 -2.33 -29.57 -28.96
C GLY A 37 -2.16 -30.65 -27.90
N LEU A 38 -3.19 -30.85 -27.08
CA LEU A 38 -3.26 -31.98 -26.17
C LEU A 38 -3.07 -33.28 -26.98
N PRO A 39 -2.32 -34.26 -26.47
CA PRO A 39 -2.16 -35.53 -27.15
C PRO A 39 -3.54 -36.15 -27.38
N ARG A 40 -3.92 -36.24 -28.65
CA ARG A 40 -5.17 -36.86 -29.10
C ARG A 40 -5.07 -38.35 -28.77
N THR A 41 -5.69 -38.76 -27.67
CA THR A 41 -5.92 -40.16 -27.35
C THR A 41 -6.77 -40.75 -28.45
N GLN A 42 -6.10 -41.40 -29.41
CA GLN A 42 -6.75 -42.21 -30.43
C GLN A 42 -7.40 -43.40 -29.72
N PRO A 43 -8.72 -43.61 -29.86
CA PRO A 43 -9.34 -44.86 -29.43
C PRO A 43 -8.76 -45.98 -30.31
N PHE A 44 -7.98 -46.86 -29.71
CA PHE A 44 -7.42 -48.03 -30.39
C PHE A 44 -8.55 -49.04 -30.59
N LEU A 45 -9.07 -49.15 -31.82
CA LEU A 45 -9.99 -50.22 -32.20
C LEU A 45 -9.21 -51.53 -32.25
N GLY A 46 -9.56 -52.47 -31.36
CA GLY A 46 -9.09 -53.85 -31.46
C GLY A 46 -9.65 -54.56 -32.70
N PRO A 47 -9.01 -55.64 -33.16
CA PRO A 47 -9.37 -56.34 -34.41
C PRO A 47 -10.77 -56.97 -34.43
N ASP A 48 -11.44 -57.13 -33.28
CA ASP A 48 -12.72 -57.84 -33.17
C ASP A 48 -13.95 -56.93 -32.99
N GLY A 49 -13.83 -55.62 -33.21
CA GLY A 49 -14.98 -54.70 -33.29
C GLY A 49 -15.83 -54.56 -32.01
N THR A 50 -15.36 -55.06 -30.87
CA THR A 50 -16.08 -54.99 -29.59
C THR A 50 -15.59 -53.81 -28.75
N PHE A 51 -16.54 -52.97 -28.33
CA PHE A 51 -16.30 -51.79 -27.48
C PHE A 51 -16.08 -52.26 -26.03
N VAL A 52 -14.82 -52.49 -25.65
CA VAL A 52 -14.48 -52.84 -24.26
C VAL A 52 -14.41 -51.54 -23.45
N VAL A 53 -15.45 -51.27 -22.65
CA VAL A 53 -15.39 -50.32 -21.54
C VAL A 53 -14.51 -50.96 -20.47
N GLY A 54 -13.20 -50.85 -20.66
CA GLY A 54 -12.20 -51.42 -19.76
C GLY A 54 -12.24 -50.72 -18.42
N GLY A 55 -12.95 -51.31 -17.46
CA GLY A 55 -12.73 -51.06 -16.04
C GLY A 55 -11.28 -51.42 -15.73
N SER A 56 -10.41 -50.42 -15.69
CA SER A 56 -8.99 -50.64 -15.40
C SER A 56 -8.82 -51.02 -13.93
N THR A 57 -8.97 -52.31 -13.62
CA THR A 57 -8.34 -52.93 -12.46
C THR A 57 -6.84 -53.05 -12.76
N GLY A 58 -6.17 -51.92 -12.92
CA GLY A 58 -4.72 -51.87 -12.92
C GLY A 58 -4.22 -52.25 -11.53
N PRO A 59 -3.07 -52.95 -11.42
CA PRO A 59 -2.48 -53.24 -10.12
C PRO A 59 -2.25 -51.91 -9.40
N THR A 60 -2.92 -51.74 -8.26
CA THR A 60 -2.74 -50.61 -7.36
C THR A 60 -1.28 -50.57 -6.95
N ALA A 61 -0.47 -49.83 -7.71
CA ALA A 61 0.89 -49.52 -7.32
C ALA A 61 0.79 -48.89 -5.93
N PRO A 62 1.51 -49.42 -4.92
CA PRO A 62 1.44 -48.90 -3.56
C PRO A 62 1.82 -47.43 -3.63
N LEU A 63 0.83 -46.55 -3.48
CA LEU A 63 1.06 -45.13 -3.34
C LEU A 63 1.96 -45.00 -2.13
N LYS A 64 3.25 -44.75 -2.36
CA LYS A 64 4.19 -44.41 -1.30
C LYS A 64 3.48 -43.34 -0.48
N PRO A 65 3.22 -43.55 0.82
CA PRO A 65 2.66 -42.49 1.64
C PRO A 65 3.59 -41.31 1.41
N LEU A 66 3.01 -40.18 0.99
CA LEU A 66 3.75 -38.93 0.84
C LEU A 66 4.20 -38.53 2.25
N GLN A 67 5.23 -39.20 2.73
CA GLN A 67 5.96 -38.97 3.96
C GLN A 67 6.70 -37.67 3.71
N GLY A 68 6.02 -36.62 4.13
CA GLY A 68 6.20 -35.30 3.56
C GLY A 68 4.88 -34.60 3.78
N VAL A 69 4.51 -34.46 5.06
CA VAL A 69 3.67 -33.36 5.51
C VAL A 69 4.40 -32.10 5.05
N LYS A 70 4.07 -31.71 3.82
CA LYS A 70 4.68 -30.62 3.09
C LYS A 70 4.49 -29.41 3.99
N VAL A 71 5.59 -28.85 4.47
CA VAL A 71 5.67 -27.41 4.77
C VAL A 71 4.86 -26.74 3.65
N ARG A 72 3.68 -26.21 3.99
CA ARG A 72 2.76 -25.71 2.97
C ARG A 72 3.55 -24.64 2.23
N ARG A 73 3.70 -24.82 0.92
CA ARG A 73 4.65 -24.13 0.03
C ARG A 73 4.42 -22.61 -0.09
N THR A 74 3.57 -22.05 0.77
CA THR A 74 3.13 -20.66 0.81
C THR A 74 3.56 -19.94 2.09
N ASP A 75 4.28 -20.59 3.01
CA ASP A 75 4.88 -19.96 4.20
C ASP A 75 6.15 -19.18 3.86
N SER A 76 6.03 -18.28 2.89
CA SER A 76 6.90 -17.11 2.79
C SER A 76 6.55 -16.17 3.95
N THR A 77 6.84 -16.58 5.17
CA THR A 77 6.88 -15.70 6.33
C THR A 77 8.29 -15.11 6.40
N ARG A 78 8.37 -13.78 6.49
CA ARG A 78 9.64 -13.15 6.83
C ARG A 78 9.99 -13.58 8.28
N PRO A 79 11.24 -13.94 8.58
CA PRO A 79 11.63 -14.29 9.95
C PRO A 79 11.23 -13.16 10.91
N GLY A 80 10.64 -13.52 12.04
CA GLY A 80 10.11 -12.57 13.03
C GLY A 80 8.65 -12.14 12.83
N TYR A 81 8.02 -12.45 11.69
CA TYR A 81 6.60 -12.17 11.47
C TYR A 81 5.75 -13.44 11.55
N GLY A 82 4.58 -13.31 12.19
CA GLY A 82 3.59 -14.38 12.26
C GLY A 82 2.96 -14.69 10.90
N ARG A 83 2.37 -15.88 10.76
CA ARG A 83 1.74 -16.35 9.52
C ARG A 83 0.51 -15.53 9.10
N GLN A 84 -0.14 -14.89 10.08
CA GLN A 84 -1.25 -13.96 9.88
C GLN A 84 -0.85 -12.63 9.20
N VAL A 85 0.45 -12.37 9.04
CA VAL A 85 0.96 -11.14 8.44
C VAL A 85 1.23 -11.36 6.95
N VAL A 86 0.59 -10.53 6.11
CA VAL A 86 0.72 -10.58 4.65
C VAL A 86 1.35 -9.28 4.14
N PHE A 87 2.53 -9.40 3.53
CA PHE A 87 3.19 -8.28 2.84
C PHE A 87 2.65 -8.17 1.42
N VAL A 88 1.91 -7.09 1.15
CA VAL A 88 1.34 -6.82 -0.17
C VAL A 88 2.39 -6.13 -1.04
N THR A 89 2.61 -6.68 -2.23
CA THR A 89 3.55 -6.12 -3.22
C THR A 89 2.88 -6.01 -4.58
N ARG A 90 3.40 -5.15 -5.46
CA ARG A 90 2.87 -5.00 -6.84
C ARG A 90 3.11 -6.23 -7.72
N LYS A 91 4.14 -7.02 -7.43
CA LYS A 91 4.55 -8.17 -8.26
C LYS A 91 3.65 -9.38 -8.06
N VAL A 92 3.05 -9.53 -6.88
CA VAL A 92 2.16 -10.66 -6.58
C VAL A 92 0.78 -10.37 -7.14
N SER A 93 0.17 -11.32 -7.85
CA SER A 93 -1.17 -11.13 -8.41
C SER A 93 -2.23 -11.00 -7.31
N LEU A 94 -3.25 -10.17 -7.57
CA LEU A 94 -4.37 -9.98 -6.65
C LEU A 94 -5.03 -11.31 -6.25
N GLY A 95 -5.28 -12.20 -7.22
CA GLY A 95 -5.87 -13.51 -6.96
C GLY A 95 -5.02 -14.42 -6.06
N ALA A 96 -3.70 -14.35 -6.16
CA ALA A 96 -2.81 -15.10 -5.26
C ALA A 96 -2.88 -14.55 -3.82
N LEU A 97 -2.94 -13.22 -3.65
CA LEU A 97 -3.12 -12.59 -2.34
C LEU A 97 -4.49 -12.94 -1.75
N MET A 98 -5.57 -12.87 -2.54
CA MET A 98 -6.92 -13.24 -2.11
C MET A 98 -6.99 -14.70 -1.67
N GLY A 99 -6.43 -15.63 -2.45
CA GLY A 99 -6.36 -17.04 -2.10
C GLY A 99 -5.62 -17.30 -0.79
N ARG A 100 -4.50 -16.59 -0.57
CA ARG A 100 -3.73 -16.67 0.68
C ARG A 100 -4.54 -16.15 1.87
N CYS A 101 -5.11 -14.95 1.78
CA CYS A 101 -5.91 -14.36 2.86
C CYS A 101 -7.14 -15.21 3.19
N ARG A 102 -7.82 -15.77 2.19
CA ARG A 102 -8.94 -16.69 2.38
C ARG A 102 -8.50 -17.96 3.11
N GLY A 103 -7.38 -18.57 2.72
CA GLY A 103 -6.86 -19.76 3.41
C GLY A 103 -6.53 -19.50 4.88
N LEU A 104 -5.92 -18.34 5.18
CA LEU A 104 -5.64 -17.94 6.57
C LEU A 104 -6.93 -17.78 7.40
N LEU A 105 -7.96 -17.15 6.85
CA LEU A 105 -9.19 -16.88 7.60
C LEU A 105 -10.13 -18.10 7.69
N VAL A 106 -10.22 -18.91 6.62
CA VAL A 106 -11.19 -20.01 6.52
C VAL A 106 -10.58 -21.35 6.90
N ASP A 107 -9.38 -21.67 6.39
CA ASP A 107 -8.78 -22.99 6.60
C ASP A 107 -8.01 -23.05 7.93
N GLU A 108 -7.38 -21.93 8.31
CA GLU A 108 -6.57 -21.84 9.52
C GLU A 108 -7.26 -21.09 10.68
N GLU A 109 -8.48 -20.59 10.43
CA GLU A 109 -9.34 -19.94 11.43
C GLU A 109 -8.68 -18.76 12.16
N TYR A 110 -7.79 -18.01 11.49
CA TYR A 110 -7.24 -16.79 12.08
C TYR A 110 -8.34 -15.76 12.33
N LYS A 111 -8.40 -15.24 13.55
CA LYS A 111 -9.35 -14.17 13.94
C LYS A 111 -8.95 -12.80 13.41
N CYS A 112 -7.68 -12.60 13.07
CA CYS A 112 -7.15 -11.35 12.56
C CYS A 112 -6.06 -11.65 11.53
N ILE A 113 -6.07 -10.92 10.43
CA ILE A 113 -4.96 -10.88 9.47
C ILE A 113 -4.48 -9.44 9.33
N THR A 114 -3.17 -9.27 9.21
CA THR A 114 -2.54 -7.95 9.07
C THR A 114 -1.94 -7.82 7.68
N LEU A 115 -2.37 -6.82 6.92
CA LEU A 115 -1.82 -6.50 5.60
C LEU A 115 -0.85 -5.31 5.75
N HIS A 116 0.39 -5.48 5.32
CA HIS A 116 1.34 -4.37 5.20
C HIS A 116 1.58 -4.02 3.74
N ALA A 117 1.49 -2.74 3.41
CA ALA A 117 1.87 -2.22 2.10
C ALA A 117 2.67 -0.92 2.23
N MET A 118 3.52 -0.67 1.23
CA MET A 118 4.35 0.52 1.15
C MET A 118 4.21 1.20 -0.21
N SER A 119 4.21 2.53 -0.20
CA SER A 119 4.26 3.39 -1.39
C SER A 119 3.30 2.90 -2.49
N ALA A 120 3.81 2.56 -3.68
CA ALA A 120 3.01 2.16 -4.82
C ALA A 120 2.22 0.83 -4.65
N ALA A 121 2.44 0.07 -3.57
CA ALA A 121 1.61 -1.10 -3.24
C ALA A 121 0.35 -0.76 -2.44
N ILE A 122 0.23 0.46 -1.90
CA ILE A 122 -0.94 0.89 -1.10
C ILE A 122 -2.27 0.72 -1.86
N PRO A 123 -2.41 1.18 -3.13
CA PRO A 123 -3.65 0.96 -3.87
C PRO A 123 -4.00 -0.52 -4.03
N HIS A 124 -2.99 -1.37 -4.18
CA HIS A 124 -3.18 -2.82 -4.32
C HIS A 124 -3.73 -3.45 -3.02
N ALA A 125 -3.27 -2.99 -1.86
CA ALA A 125 -3.78 -3.45 -0.57
C ALA A 125 -5.23 -3.03 -0.32
N LEU A 126 -5.62 -1.83 -0.75
CA LEU A 126 -7.01 -1.36 -0.63
C LEU A 126 -7.97 -2.15 -1.52
N ILE A 127 -7.57 -2.45 -2.77
CA ILE A 127 -8.35 -3.32 -3.66
C ILE A 127 -8.48 -4.72 -3.08
N LEU A 128 -7.38 -5.26 -2.52
CA LEU A 128 -7.40 -6.55 -1.84
C LEU A 128 -8.37 -6.55 -0.65
N LEU A 129 -8.34 -5.53 0.20
CA LEU A 129 -9.26 -5.39 1.32
C LEU A 129 -10.72 -5.45 0.85
N HIS A 130 -11.11 -4.62 -0.12
CA HIS A 130 -12.49 -4.61 -0.64
C HIS A 130 -12.88 -5.97 -1.25
N SER A 131 -11.98 -6.59 -2.01
CA SER A 131 -12.22 -7.90 -2.62
C SER A 131 -12.40 -9.01 -1.57
N LEU A 132 -11.73 -8.90 -0.41
CA LEU A 132 -11.88 -9.86 0.69
C LEU A 132 -13.22 -9.69 1.42
N LEU A 133 -13.70 -8.47 1.59
CA LEU A 133 -15.01 -8.21 2.21
C LEU A 133 -16.16 -8.86 1.40
N ASP A 134 -16.02 -8.94 0.08
CA ASP A 134 -17.02 -9.55 -0.81
C ASP A 134 -16.88 -11.08 -0.92
N LEU A 135 -15.66 -11.63 -0.84
CA LEU A 135 -15.39 -13.06 -1.07
C LEU A 135 -15.60 -13.93 0.17
N LEU A 136 -15.38 -13.38 1.36
CA LEU A 136 -15.36 -14.18 2.58
C LEU A 136 -16.77 -14.66 2.98
N PRO A 137 -16.92 -15.90 3.47
CA PRO A 137 -18.22 -16.47 3.84
C PRO A 137 -18.71 -15.97 5.21
N PHE A 138 -18.40 -14.72 5.57
CA PHE A 138 -18.81 -14.10 6.83
C PHE A 138 -19.90 -13.08 6.57
N SER A 139 -20.79 -12.90 7.54
CA SER A 139 -21.75 -11.80 7.50
C SER A 139 -21.01 -10.47 7.51
N GLN A 140 -21.49 -9.46 6.78
CA GLN A 140 -20.90 -8.11 6.75
C GLN A 140 -20.77 -7.48 8.14
N ARG A 141 -21.60 -7.89 9.11
CA ARG A 141 -21.54 -7.39 10.51
C ARG A 141 -20.42 -8.06 11.33
N ALA A 142 -19.89 -9.17 10.87
CA ALA A 142 -18.86 -9.94 11.56
C ALA A 142 -17.44 -9.54 11.12
N LEU A 143 -17.29 -8.69 10.12
CA LEU A 143 -16.00 -8.21 9.65
C LEU A 143 -15.84 -6.73 9.98
N TRP A 144 -14.70 -6.39 10.56
CA TRP A 144 -14.30 -5.00 10.73
C TRP A 144 -12.80 -4.88 10.47
N TYR A 145 -12.36 -3.69 10.11
CA TYR A 145 -10.95 -3.45 9.82
C TYR A 145 -10.48 -2.14 10.44
N GLU A 146 -9.20 -2.10 10.77
CA GLU A 146 -8.49 -0.90 11.23
C GLU A 146 -7.40 -0.56 10.21
N ILE A 147 -7.34 0.70 9.79
CA ILE A 147 -6.32 1.20 8.88
C ILE A 147 -5.41 2.14 9.65
N ARG A 148 -4.12 1.81 9.69
CA ARG A 148 -3.06 2.66 10.25
C ARG A 148 -2.13 3.09 9.13
N THR A 149 -1.92 4.39 9.01
CA THR A 149 -0.94 4.97 8.09
C THR A 149 0.35 5.29 8.84
N GLY A 150 1.48 5.17 8.18
CA GLY A 150 2.77 5.54 8.74
C GLY A 150 3.77 5.93 7.66
N SER A 151 5.00 6.15 8.10
CA SER A 151 6.16 6.36 7.25
C SER A 151 7.29 5.45 7.72
N THR A 152 8.15 5.03 6.79
CA THR A 152 9.34 4.25 7.10
C THR A 152 10.53 4.75 6.30
N GLU A 153 11.70 4.76 6.93
CA GLU A 153 12.96 5.11 6.27
C GLU A 153 13.49 3.88 5.52
N CYS A 154 13.71 4.04 4.23
CA CYS A 154 14.41 3.08 3.39
C CYS A 154 15.83 3.60 3.18
N VAL A 155 16.81 2.71 3.22
CA VAL A 155 18.20 3.02 2.87
C VAL A 155 18.48 2.29 1.57
N ASP A 156 18.80 3.04 0.54
CA ASP A 156 19.11 2.54 -0.79
C ASP A 156 20.61 2.74 -1.05
N GLU A 157 21.28 1.71 -1.58
CA GLU A 157 22.65 1.84 -2.07
C GLU A 157 22.60 2.45 -3.47
N VAL A 158 23.27 3.59 -3.65
CA VAL A 158 23.39 4.25 -4.95
C VAL A 158 24.81 4.00 -5.44
N GLU A 159 24.91 3.25 -6.54
CA GLU A 159 26.16 3.12 -7.28
C GLU A 159 26.35 4.39 -8.10
N GLU A 160 27.41 5.13 -7.81
CA GLU A 160 27.81 6.26 -8.65
C GLU A 160 28.25 5.71 -10.01
N GLU A 161 27.79 6.34 -11.11
CA GLU A 161 28.18 5.94 -12.45
C GLU A 161 29.70 6.05 -12.58
N MET A 162 30.39 4.90 -12.53
CA MET A 162 31.83 4.84 -12.69
C MET A 162 32.20 5.41 -14.06
N THR A 163 32.84 6.57 -14.07
CA THR A 163 33.51 7.10 -15.24
C THR A 163 34.45 6.03 -15.77
N ILE A 164 34.19 5.56 -16.99
CA ILE A 164 34.87 4.44 -17.64
C ILE A 164 36.39 4.69 -17.60
N GLY A 165 37.11 4.04 -16.67
CA GLY A 165 38.55 4.20 -16.53
C GLY A 165 39.16 3.92 -15.14
N ALA A 166 38.38 3.99 -14.05
CA ALA A 166 38.86 3.69 -12.70
C ALA A 166 38.49 2.24 -12.31
N ILE A 167 39.49 1.35 -12.24
CA ILE A 167 39.35 -0.08 -11.86
C ILE A 167 39.24 -0.26 -10.33
N GLU A 168 39.37 0.83 -9.56
CA GLU A 168 39.23 0.77 -8.11
C GLU A 168 37.74 0.82 -7.73
N ALA A 169 37.30 -0.17 -6.94
CA ALA A 169 35.93 -0.29 -6.46
C ALA A 169 35.54 0.98 -5.68
N ALA A 170 34.84 1.89 -6.34
CA ALA A 170 34.35 3.11 -5.74
C ALA A 170 33.41 2.78 -4.56
N PRO A 171 33.46 3.56 -3.46
CA PRO A 171 32.56 3.35 -2.33
C PRO A 171 31.11 3.66 -2.73
N SER A 172 30.19 2.73 -2.48
CA SER A 172 28.75 2.95 -2.66
C SER A 172 28.23 3.96 -1.63
N THR A 173 27.46 4.96 -2.07
CA THR A 173 26.83 5.92 -1.17
C THR A 173 25.46 5.39 -0.68
N LEU A 174 25.15 5.62 0.59
CA LEU A 174 23.87 5.22 1.20
C LEU A 174 22.90 6.40 1.18
N GLU A 175 21.85 6.32 0.37
CA GLU A 175 20.80 7.32 0.30
C GLU A 175 19.62 6.92 1.19
N LYS A 176 19.17 7.84 2.06
CA LYS A 176 17.99 7.62 2.90
C LYS A 176 16.76 8.21 2.24
N ARG A 177 15.68 7.43 2.18
CA ARG A 177 14.42 7.82 1.56
C ARG A 177 13.22 7.43 2.41
N VAL A 178 12.39 8.41 2.76
CA VAL A 178 11.15 8.17 3.50
C VAL A 178 10.06 7.69 2.54
N LYS A 179 9.37 6.60 2.90
CA LYS A 179 8.24 6.04 2.14
C LYS A 179 7.00 5.95 3.03
N SER A 180 5.84 6.28 2.46
CA SER A 180 4.55 6.07 3.13
C SER A 180 4.25 4.57 3.26
N THR A 181 3.64 4.19 4.38
CA THR A 181 3.23 2.82 4.69
C THR A 181 1.79 2.78 5.15
N ILE A 182 1.15 1.63 4.95
CA ILE A 182 -0.19 1.34 5.48
C ILE A 182 -0.17 -0.05 6.11
N GLN A 183 -0.81 -0.16 7.26
CA GLN A 183 -1.13 -1.40 7.93
C GLN A 183 -2.66 -1.51 7.99
N ILE A 184 -3.20 -2.63 7.54
CA ILE A 184 -4.63 -2.92 7.58
C ILE A 184 -4.82 -4.18 8.40
N ASP A 185 -5.44 -4.03 9.57
CA ASP A 185 -5.79 -5.16 10.42
C ASP A 185 -7.25 -5.53 10.13
N LEU A 186 -7.48 -6.71 9.53
CA LEU A 186 -8.81 -7.23 9.22
C LEU A 186 -9.18 -8.28 10.26
N HIS A 187 -10.25 -8.01 10.99
CA HIS A 187 -10.72 -8.82 12.11
C HIS A 187 -12.03 -9.55 11.78
N VAL A 188 -12.11 -10.81 12.21
CA VAL A 188 -13.32 -11.63 12.18
C VAL A 188 -13.90 -11.69 13.60
N GLY A 189 -15.08 -11.14 13.78
CA GLY A 189 -15.82 -11.10 15.03
C GLY A 189 -16.43 -9.73 15.32
N SER A 190 -17.11 -9.62 16.47
CA SER A 190 -17.65 -8.34 16.92
C SER A 190 -16.52 -7.33 17.15
N ARG A 191 -16.70 -6.10 16.65
CA ARG A 191 -15.79 -4.99 16.96
C ARG A 191 -15.72 -4.82 18.47
N PRO A 192 -14.52 -4.85 19.09
CA PRO A 192 -14.40 -4.51 20.49
C PRO A 192 -14.94 -3.08 20.63
N THR A 193 -16.01 -2.93 21.40
CA THR A 193 -16.46 -1.60 21.79
C THR A 193 -15.27 -0.96 22.49
N PRO A 194 -14.73 0.17 21.97
CA PRO A 194 -13.65 0.85 22.68
C PRO A 194 -14.15 1.05 24.12
N PRO A 195 -13.32 0.81 25.15
CA PRO A 195 -13.74 1.03 26.53
C PRO A 195 -14.26 2.46 26.56
N SER A 196 -15.57 2.62 26.75
CA SER A 196 -16.17 3.95 26.73
C SER A 196 -15.47 4.71 27.83
N SER A 197 -14.64 5.68 27.45
CA SER A 197 -13.99 6.59 28.38
C SER A 197 -14.99 7.54 29.03
N ASP A 198 -16.28 7.20 29.00
CA ASP A 198 -17.26 7.71 29.94
C ASP A 198 -16.92 7.10 31.29
N PRO A 199 -16.25 7.84 32.21
CA PRO A 199 -16.28 7.45 33.60
C PRO A 199 -17.76 7.39 33.95
N ALA A 200 -18.25 6.18 34.20
CA ALA A 200 -19.60 5.93 34.69
C ALA A 200 -19.97 7.08 35.63
N SER A 201 -20.96 7.84 35.18
CA SER A 201 -21.57 8.96 35.87
C SER A 201 -21.73 8.65 37.37
N LYS A 202 -20.73 9.02 38.16
CA LYS A 202 -20.99 9.42 39.54
C LYS A 202 -21.93 10.59 39.39
N LYS A 203 -23.21 10.36 39.64
CA LYS A 203 -24.25 11.37 39.83
C LYS A 203 -23.67 12.48 40.71
N ARG A 204 -23.07 13.51 40.10
CA ARG A 204 -22.74 14.76 40.76
C ARG A 204 -24.00 15.60 40.72
N THR A 205 -24.88 15.33 41.67
CA THR A 205 -25.80 16.35 42.16
C THR A 205 -24.93 17.49 42.72
N GLY A 206 -24.83 18.60 42.01
CA GLY A 206 -24.13 19.78 42.52
C GLY A 206 -23.48 20.62 41.44
N ARG A 207 -24.18 21.70 41.09
CA ARG A 207 -23.74 22.82 40.25
C ARG A 207 -22.26 23.20 40.49
N ASN A 208 -21.36 22.80 39.59
CA ASN A 208 -20.07 23.48 39.42
C ASN A 208 -20.09 24.22 38.08
N ARG A 209 -20.82 25.35 38.08
CA ARG A 209 -20.70 26.37 37.04
C ARG A 209 -19.34 27.04 37.26
N PRO A 210 -18.37 26.95 36.34
CA PRO A 210 -17.09 27.62 36.50
C PRO A 210 -17.34 29.13 36.60
N GLY A 211 -16.85 29.75 37.67
CA GLY A 211 -17.02 31.17 37.94
C GLY A 211 -16.41 32.03 36.84
N LYS A 212 -17.02 33.18 36.56
CA LYS A 212 -16.66 34.12 35.48
C LYS A 212 -15.16 34.50 35.45
N GLN A 213 -14.44 34.42 36.57
CA GLN A 213 -13.02 34.77 36.65
C GLN A 213 -12.08 33.76 35.96
N ALA A 214 -12.40 32.47 35.94
CA ALA A 214 -11.57 31.45 35.29
C ALA A 214 -11.60 31.56 33.75
N ARG A 215 -12.60 32.25 33.19
CA ARG A 215 -12.73 32.46 31.74
C ARG A 215 -11.88 33.61 31.21
N GLN A 216 -11.39 34.50 32.08
CA GLN A 216 -10.57 35.65 31.69
C GLN A 216 -9.07 35.33 31.59
N SER A 217 -8.55 34.37 32.37
CA SER A 217 -7.13 34.00 32.31
C SER A 217 -6.76 33.19 31.07
N LEU A 218 -7.67 32.37 30.52
CA LEU A 218 -7.40 31.58 29.30
C LEU A 218 -7.32 32.40 28.02
N ARG A 219 -7.83 33.64 27.99
CA ARG A 219 -7.73 34.50 26.80
C ARG A 219 -6.41 35.27 26.68
N LYS A 220 -5.56 35.25 27.71
CA LYS A 220 -4.31 36.02 27.73
C LYS A 220 -3.06 35.19 27.40
N GLY A 221 -3.17 33.87 27.27
CA GLY A 221 -2.01 32.98 27.12
C GLY A 221 -1.65 32.56 25.69
N THR A 222 -2.55 32.64 24.71
CA THR A 222 -2.34 32.03 23.37
C THR A 222 -1.88 33.01 22.30
N ARG A 223 -1.41 34.21 22.66
CA ARG A 223 -1.02 35.24 21.68
C ARG A 223 0.48 35.50 21.59
N SER A 224 1.30 34.83 22.40
CA SER A 224 2.75 35.05 22.42
C SER A 224 3.57 33.96 21.73
N GLU A 225 3.01 32.78 21.47
CA GLU A 225 3.76 31.68 20.84
C GLU A 225 3.58 31.62 19.31
N GLN A 226 2.50 32.18 18.76
CA GLN A 226 2.28 32.19 17.31
C GLN A 226 3.08 33.27 16.56
N ASP A 227 3.55 34.32 17.25
CA ASP A 227 4.33 35.38 16.61
C ASP A 227 5.83 35.04 16.49
N GLU A 228 6.37 34.11 17.28
CA GLU A 228 7.78 33.69 17.13
C GLU A 228 8.01 32.69 16.00
N GLU A 229 7.08 31.75 15.74
CA GLU A 229 7.25 30.79 14.63
C GLU A 229 7.16 31.46 13.24
N ALA A 230 6.41 32.56 13.10
CA ALA A 230 6.30 33.30 11.85
C ALA A 230 7.59 34.05 11.46
N LEU A 231 8.40 34.47 12.45
CA LEU A 231 9.67 35.16 12.21
C LEU A 231 10.81 34.20 11.81
N VAL A 232 10.77 32.96 12.28
CA VAL A 232 11.78 31.95 11.88
C VAL A 232 11.54 31.46 10.45
N ASN A 233 10.29 31.33 10.02
CA ASN A 233 9.97 30.82 8.68
C ASN A 233 10.20 31.84 7.55
N SER A 234 10.10 33.15 7.84
CA SER A 234 10.33 34.20 6.83
C SER A 234 11.81 34.41 6.48
N ARG A 235 12.75 34.04 7.37
CA ARG A 235 14.19 34.19 7.13
C ARG A 235 14.78 33.11 6.21
N ALA A 236 14.14 31.95 6.10
CA ALA A 236 14.61 30.85 5.26
C ALA A 236 14.31 31.03 3.76
N ILE A 237 13.36 31.91 3.39
CA ILE A 237 12.94 32.09 2.00
C ILE A 237 13.82 33.13 1.27
N HIS A 238 14.50 34.04 1.98
CA HIS A 238 15.25 35.12 1.35
C HIS A 238 16.67 34.75 0.88
N ASP A 239 17.25 33.65 1.39
CA ASP A 239 18.62 33.24 1.03
C ASP A 239 18.71 32.37 -0.24
N GLN A 240 17.58 32.02 -0.88
CA GLN A 240 17.59 31.21 -2.12
C GLN A 240 17.61 32.00 -3.42
N ASP A 241 17.21 33.29 -3.43
CA ASP A 241 17.15 34.09 -4.66
C ASP A 241 18.47 34.82 -4.99
N MET A 242 19.50 34.76 -4.14
CA MET A 242 20.78 35.46 -4.35
C MET A 242 21.87 34.62 -5.02
N SER A 243 21.61 33.34 -5.34
CA SER A 243 22.62 32.45 -5.93
C SER A 243 22.48 32.18 -7.43
N GLU A 244 21.38 32.59 -8.07
CA GLU A 244 21.19 32.35 -9.51
C GLU A 244 21.71 33.50 -10.40
N GLU A 245 22.05 34.67 -9.86
CA GLU A 245 22.50 35.82 -10.67
C GLU A 245 24.02 35.86 -10.94
N GLU A 246 24.84 35.02 -10.29
CA GLU A 246 26.30 34.98 -10.52
C GLU A 246 26.76 34.01 -11.63
N GLU A 247 25.90 33.13 -12.16
CA GLU A 247 26.30 32.16 -13.18
C GLU A 247 26.14 32.65 -14.64
N GLU A 248 25.51 33.79 -14.89
CA GLU A 248 25.30 34.29 -16.27
C GLU A 248 26.44 35.16 -16.82
N GLU A 249 27.37 35.68 -15.99
CA GLU A 249 28.47 36.54 -16.49
C GLU A 249 29.69 35.77 -17.04
N GLU A 250 29.83 34.46 -16.80
CA GLU A 250 31.05 33.74 -17.20
C GLU A 250 31.05 33.23 -18.66
N VAL A 251 29.96 33.41 -19.42
CA VAL A 251 29.85 32.90 -20.80
C VAL A 251 30.20 33.93 -21.89
N GLU A 252 30.31 35.22 -21.57
CA GLU A 252 30.57 36.26 -22.60
C GLU A 252 32.07 36.50 -22.92
N HIS A 253 32.98 35.78 -22.26
CA HIS A 253 34.43 35.92 -22.47
C HIS A 253 35.15 34.61 -22.85
N LYS A 254 34.63 33.91 -23.87
CA LYS A 254 35.42 32.91 -24.61
C LYS A 254 35.15 32.89 -26.11
#